data_AF-A0A6N6Q3V6-F1
#
_entry.id   AF-A0A6N6Q3V6-F1
#
_cell.length_a   1.000
_cell.length_b   1.000
_cell.length_c   1.000
_cell.angle_alpha   90.00
_cell.angle_beta   90.00
_cell.angle_gamma   90.00
#
_symmetry.space_group_name_H-M   'P 1'
#
loop_
_entity.id
_entity.type
_entity.pdbx_description
1 polymer ?
#
loop_
_entity_poly.entity_id
_entity_poly.type
_entity_poly.pdbx_seq_one_letter_code
_entity_poly.pdbx_strand_id
1 'polypeptide(L)'
;MSPFLGIKVEGISSSMFVVNVPKPGVYPLRLVWFEGGGGANVEWFSLTASGTLALLNDSGVLGAIKTYQARTVVTVQPTISLTQSASGSSLVYVGILQSSTTVNGTYSDEVGATSPFSVNTAGSPTKFYRTRR
;
A
#
# COMPACT_ATOMS: atom_id res chain seq x y z
N MET A 1 8.18 -0.68 22.16
CA MET A 1 9.02 -1.85 21.84
C MET A 1 8.59 -2.38 20.49
N SER A 2 9.52 -2.79 19.63
CA SER A 2 9.20 -3.47 18.36
C SER A 2 8.67 -4.88 18.67
N PRO A 3 7.69 -5.40 17.91
CA PRO A 3 7.15 -6.73 18.15
C PRO A 3 8.20 -7.82 17.82
N PHE A 4 8.21 -8.90 18.60
CA PHE A 4 9.00 -10.09 18.30
C PHE A 4 8.13 -11.15 17.62
N LEU A 5 8.67 -11.81 16.60
CA LEU A 5 7.98 -12.86 15.87
C LEU A 5 8.78 -14.16 16.01
N GLY A 6 8.12 -15.23 16.38
CA GLY A 6 8.71 -16.55 16.54
C GLY A 6 8.11 -17.57 15.60
N ILE A 7 8.88 -18.61 15.35
CA ILE A 7 8.45 -19.82 14.66
C ILE A 7 8.72 -21.02 15.57
N LYS A 8 7.69 -21.84 15.79
CA LYS A 8 7.82 -23.13 16.46
C LYS A 8 7.84 -24.21 15.39
N VAL A 9 8.76 -25.15 15.54
CA VAL A 9 8.69 -26.44 14.85
C VAL A 9 8.51 -27.49 15.93
N GLU A 10 7.43 -28.26 15.90
CA GLU A 10 7.20 -29.26 16.95
C GLU A 10 8.25 -30.38 16.89
N GLY A 11 8.78 -30.80 18.04
CA GLY A 11 9.89 -31.75 18.16
C GLY A 11 11.28 -31.13 18.30
N ILE A 12 11.40 -29.80 18.19
CA ILE A 12 12.62 -29.01 18.49
C ILE A 12 12.26 -27.73 19.26
N SER A 13 13.25 -27.04 19.84
CA SER A 13 13.03 -25.77 20.55
C SER A 13 12.52 -24.68 19.62
N SER A 14 11.63 -23.82 20.11
CA SER A 14 11.16 -22.63 19.39
C SER A 14 12.32 -21.72 18.99
N SER A 15 12.27 -21.15 17.79
CA SER A 15 13.23 -20.14 17.32
C SER A 15 12.55 -18.77 17.27
N MET A 16 13.13 -17.79 17.95
CA MET A 16 12.62 -16.41 17.97
C MET A 16 13.51 -15.50 17.12
N PHE A 17 12.90 -14.59 16.38
CA PHE A 17 13.61 -13.54 15.65
C PHE A 17 12.90 -12.19 15.81
N VAL A 18 13.63 -11.11 15.58
CA VAL A 18 13.09 -9.76 15.72
C VAL A 18 12.61 -9.27 14.36
N VAL A 19 11.37 -8.78 14.30
CA VAL A 19 10.86 -8.06 13.14
C VAL A 19 10.68 -6.60 13.53
N ASN A 20 11.52 -5.72 12.98
CA ASN A 20 11.42 -4.30 13.29
C ASN A 20 10.24 -3.64 12.56
N VAL A 21 9.31 -3.07 13.31
CA VAL A 21 8.12 -2.36 12.80
C VAL A 21 8.18 -0.90 13.25
N PRO A 22 8.93 -0.03 12.54
CA PRO A 22 9.14 1.36 12.97
C PRO A 22 7.93 2.26 12.74
N LYS A 23 6.99 1.85 11.87
CA LYS A 23 5.78 2.61 11.55
C LYS A 23 4.57 1.67 11.50
N PRO A 24 3.37 2.13 11.89
CA PRO A 24 2.14 1.37 11.69
C PRO A 24 1.94 1.04 10.21
N GLY A 25 1.62 -0.22 9.92
CA GLY A 25 1.44 -0.70 8.55
C GLY A 25 1.25 -2.21 8.49
N VAL A 26 1.05 -2.73 7.28
CA VAL A 26 1.08 -4.18 7.02
C VAL A 26 2.40 -4.53 6.39
N TYR A 27 3.00 -5.59 6.92
CA TYR A 27 4.29 -6.10 6.52
C TYR A 27 4.09 -7.49 5.90
N PRO A 28 4.48 -7.71 4.64
CA PRO A 28 4.33 -9.00 3.99
C PRO A 28 5.27 -10.02 4.62
N LEU A 29 4.76 -11.24 4.81
CA LEU A 29 5.46 -12.37 5.40
C LEU A 29 5.42 -13.53 4.38
N ARG A 30 6.46 -14.38 4.36
CA ARG A 30 6.43 -15.64 3.61
C ARG A 30 7.09 -16.74 4.44
N LEU A 31 6.42 -17.87 4.57
CA LEU A 31 6.99 -19.11 5.07
C LEU A 31 7.29 -20.03 3.88
N VAL A 32 8.50 -20.57 3.86
CA VAL A 32 8.86 -21.71 3.01
C VAL A 32 9.28 -22.82 3.96
N TRP A 33 8.67 -23.99 3.85
CA TRP A 33 8.91 -25.10 4.75
C TRP A 33 8.97 -26.42 3.98
N PHE A 34 9.79 -27.33 4.48
CA PHE A 34 10.03 -28.66 3.92
C PHE A 34 10.15 -29.67 5.06
N GLU A 35 9.70 -30.90 4.80
CA GLU A 35 9.84 -32.04 5.70
C GLU A 35 10.48 -33.21 4.95
N GLY A 36 11.37 -33.95 5.63
CA GLY A 36 12.14 -35.03 5.01
C GLY A 36 11.64 -36.45 5.31
N GLY A 37 10.78 -36.63 6.33
CA GLY A 37 10.43 -37.97 6.83
C GLY A 37 9.16 -38.06 7.68
N GLY A 38 8.34 -37.00 7.68
CA GLY A 38 7.08 -36.93 8.44
C GLY A 38 7.24 -36.53 9.91
N GLY A 39 6.13 -36.09 10.52
CA GLY A 39 6.04 -35.73 11.94
C GLY A 39 6.52 -34.31 12.29
N ALA A 40 6.81 -33.47 11.29
CA ALA A 40 7.16 -32.07 11.51
C ALA A 40 5.93 -31.17 11.33
N ASN A 41 5.75 -30.22 12.25
CA ASN A 41 4.70 -29.22 12.19
C ASN A 41 5.33 -27.83 12.31
N VAL A 42 4.72 -26.80 11.72
CA VAL A 42 5.15 -25.41 11.84
C VAL A 42 4.03 -24.52 12.32
N GLU A 43 4.34 -23.69 13.30
CA GLU A 43 3.44 -22.66 13.80
C GLU A 43 4.16 -21.31 13.90
N TRP A 44 3.45 -20.23 13.60
CA TRP A 44 3.92 -18.87 13.84
C TRP A 44 3.24 -18.32 15.08
N PHE A 45 4.03 -17.64 15.90
CA PHE A 45 3.54 -16.96 17.09
C PHE A 45 4.27 -15.63 17.26
N SER A 46 3.70 -14.74 18.05
CA SER A 46 4.32 -13.48 18.46
C SER A 46 4.50 -13.46 19.97
N LEU A 47 5.47 -12.69 20.44
CA LEU A 47 5.58 -12.35 21.85
C LEU A 47 4.89 -11.00 22.06
N THR A 48 3.83 -10.97 22.86
CA THR A 48 3.12 -9.74 23.19
C THR A 48 4.00 -8.84 24.07
N ALA A 49 3.61 -7.56 24.20
CA ALA A 49 4.30 -6.64 25.10
C ALA A 49 4.29 -7.09 26.58
N SER A 50 3.34 -7.96 26.97
CA SER A 50 3.27 -8.57 28.30
C SER A 50 4.14 -9.82 28.46
N GLY A 51 4.89 -10.22 27.43
CA GLY A 51 5.70 -11.44 27.45
C GLY A 51 4.92 -12.73 27.23
N THR A 52 3.69 -12.65 26.73
CA THR A 52 2.85 -13.82 26.43
C THR A 52 3.09 -14.29 25.00
N LEU A 53 3.24 -15.60 24.78
CA LEU A 53 3.23 -16.17 23.44
C LEU A 53 1.80 -16.22 22.91
N ALA A 54 1.57 -15.67 21.73
CA ALA A 54 0.27 -15.62 21.09
C ALA A 54 0.37 -16.16 19.66
N LEU A 55 -0.52 -17.08 19.28
CA LEU A 55 -0.65 -17.48 17.88
C LEU A 55 -1.06 -16.26 17.03
N LEU A 56 -0.63 -16.24 15.76
CA LEU A 56 -1.07 -15.16 14.87
C LEU A 56 -2.58 -15.26 14.65
N ASN A 57 -3.29 -14.13 14.66
CA ASN A 57 -4.76 -14.05 14.66
C ASN A 57 -5.48 -14.67 15.87
N ASP A 58 -4.79 -14.97 16.97
CA ASP A 58 -5.47 -15.44 18.19
C ASP A 58 -6.41 -14.36 18.75
N SER A 59 -7.72 -14.59 18.65
CA SER A 59 -8.74 -13.68 19.15
C SER A 59 -8.92 -13.73 20.67
N GLY A 60 -8.39 -14.77 21.33
CA GLY A 60 -8.41 -14.94 22.78
C GLY A 60 -7.25 -14.24 23.50
N VAL A 61 -6.20 -13.85 22.77
CA VAL A 61 -5.01 -13.21 23.37
C VAL A 61 -4.92 -11.73 23.01
N LEU A 62 -5.07 -10.87 24.02
CA LEU A 62 -4.90 -9.43 23.85
C LEU A 62 -3.48 -9.11 23.35
N GLY A 63 -3.39 -8.38 22.25
CA GLY A 63 -2.12 -8.01 21.64
C GLY A 63 -1.55 -9.04 20.67
N ALA A 64 -2.29 -10.11 20.36
CA ALA A 64 -1.97 -10.98 19.23
C ALA A 64 -1.93 -10.18 17.92
N ILE A 65 -0.94 -10.47 17.07
CA ILE A 65 -0.77 -9.78 15.80
C ILE A 65 -1.86 -10.23 14.83
N LYS A 66 -2.55 -9.24 14.24
CA LYS A 66 -3.49 -9.46 13.13
C LYS A 66 -2.72 -9.79 11.86
N THR A 67 -3.10 -10.88 11.21
CA THR A 67 -2.57 -11.30 9.91
C THR A 67 -3.70 -11.49 8.91
N TYR A 68 -3.39 -11.24 7.64
CA TYR A 68 -4.35 -11.29 6.56
C TYR A 68 -3.71 -12.04 5.39
N GLN A 69 -4.47 -12.93 4.76
CA GLN A 69 -3.98 -13.70 3.61
C GLN A 69 -3.73 -12.82 2.38
N ALA A 70 -4.56 -11.78 2.22
CA ALA A 70 -4.48 -10.85 1.11
C ALA A 70 -4.62 -9.41 1.63
N ARG A 71 -4.03 -8.49 0.87
CA ARG A 71 -4.22 -7.06 1.02
C ARG A 71 -4.75 -6.49 -0.28
N THR A 72 -5.88 -5.81 -0.22
CA THR A 72 -6.33 -4.96 -1.32
C THR A 72 -5.46 -3.71 -1.34
N VAL A 73 -4.67 -3.55 -2.40
CA VAL A 73 -3.96 -2.30 -2.67
C VAL A 73 -4.73 -1.58 -3.76
N VAL A 74 -5.37 -0.47 -3.41
CA VAL A 74 -5.98 0.40 -4.43
C VAL A 74 -4.83 1.12 -5.12
N THR A 75 -4.38 0.60 -6.25
CA THR A 75 -3.39 1.27 -7.08
C THR A 75 -4.14 2.19 -8.04
N VAL A 76 -4.26 3.47 -7.68
CA VAL A 76 -4.68 4.48 -8.66
C VAL A 76 -3.48 4.69 -9.58
N GLN A 77 -3.57 4.20 -10.81
CA GLN A 77 -2.60 4.54 -11.83
C GLN A 77 -3.04 5.85 -12.47
N PRO A 78 -2.29 6.95 -12.28
CA PRO A 78 -2.65 8.22 -12.90
C PRO A 78 -2.50 8.07 -14.41
N THR A 79 -3.56 8.40 -15.14
CA THR A 79 -3.57 8.48 -16.60
C THR A 79 -4.03 9.86 -17.00
N ILE A 80 -3.62 10.31 -18.18
CA ILE A 80 -4.13 11.53 -18.79
C ILE A 80 -4.11 11.35 -20.30
N SER A 81 -5.19 11.71 -20.97
CA SER A 81 -5.26 11.78 -22.42
C SER A 81 -5.93 13.08 -22.84
N LEU A 82 -5.54 13.58 -24.01
CA LEU A 82 -6.12 14.76 -24.62
C LEU A 82 -7.06 14.32 -25.75
N THR A 83 -8.27 14.85 -25.73
CA THR A 83 -9.24 14.74 -26.81
C THR A 83 -9.47 16.12 -27.41
N GLN A 84 -9.47 16.23 -28.74
CA GLN A 84 -9.73 17.47 -29.45
C GLN A 84 -10.99 17.32 -30.31
N SER A 85 -11.83 18.34 -30.29
CA SER A 85 -13.06 18.43 -31.08
C SER A 85 -13.21 19.86 -31.63
N ALA A 86 -14.13 20.04 -32.57
CA ALA A 86 -14.54 21.38 -33.05
C ALA A 86 -15.03 22.28 -31.90
N SER A 87 -15.48 21.69 -30.78
CA SER A 87 -15.91 22.41 -29.56
C SER A 87 -14.80 22.72 -28.56
N GLY A 88 -13.56 22.29 -28.80
CA GLY A 88 -12.40 22.55 -27.93
C GLY A 88 -11.61 21.30 -27.52
N SER A 89 -10.73 21.48 -26.52
CA SER A 89 -9.88 20.42 -25.97
C SER A 89 -10.41 19.92 -24.63
N SER A 90 -10.42 18.60 -24.42
CA SER A 90 -10.83 17.97 -23.15
C SER A 90 -9.82 16.92 -22.69
N LEU A 91 -9.53 16.91 -21.39
CA LEU A 91 -8.64 15.96 -20.73
C LEU A 91 -9.46 14.86 -20.06
N VAL A 92 -9.18 13.60 -20.41
CA VAL A 92 -9.70 12.43 -19.69
C VAL A 92 -8.59 11.89 -18.81
N TYR A 93 -8.85 11.79 -17.51
CA TYR A 93 -7.83 11.39 -16.54
C TYR A 93 -8.35 10.53 -15.39
N VAL A 94 -7.40 9.87 -14.73
CA VAL A 94 -7.54 9.19 -13.44
C VAL A 94 -6.58 9.83 -12.44
N GLY A 95 -7.02 10.03 -11.20
CA GLY A 95 -6.25 10.69 -10.14
C GLY A 95 -6.62 12.18 -9.98
N ILE A 96 -5.70 12.97 -9.44
CA ILE A 96 -5.88 14.41 -9.21
C ILE A 96 -5.21 15.20 -10.34
N LEU A 97 -5.98 16.04 -11.02
CA LEU A 97 -5.49 16.90 -12.09
C LEU A 97 -4.71 18.07 -11.49
N GLN A 98 -3.52 18.32 -12.00
CA GLN A 98 -2.71 19.47 -11.66
C GLN A 98 -2.33 20.26 -12.90
N SER A 99 -2.09 21.56 -12.76
CA SER A 99 -1.60 22.40 -13.84
C SER A 99 -0.44 23.31 -13.44
N SER A 100 0.30 23.77 -14.45
CA SER A 100 1.34 24.80 -14.34
C SER A 100 1.40 25.65 -15.61
N THR A 101 1.92 26.87 -15.52
CA THR A 101 2.15 27.75 -16.68
C THR A 101 3.51 27.51 -17.36
N THR A 102 4.37 26.69 -16.77
CA THR A 102 5.64 26.28 -17.36
C THR A 102 5.82 24.78 -17.23
N VAL A 103 6.48 24.16 -18.20
CA VAL A 103 6.65 22.70 -18.23
C VAL A 103 7.35 22.16 -16.97
N ASN A 104 8.32 22.93 -16.45
CA ASN A 104 9.13 22.59 -15.26
C ASN A 104 8.72 23.38 -14.01
N GLY A 105 7.55 24.02 -14.01
CA GLY A 105 7.10 24.87 -12.91
C GLY A 105 6.53 24.10 -11.73
N THR A 106 6.09 24.85 -10.73
CA THR A 106 5.25 24.30 -9.65
C THR A 106 3.89 23.94 -10.23
N TYR A 107 3.44 22.71 -9.95
CA TYR A 107 2.12 22.22 -10.32
C TYR A 107 1.19 22.30 -9.12
N SER A 108 0.06 22.97 -9.28
CA SER A 108 -1.01 23.07 -8.29
C SER A 108 -2.22 22.24 -8.71
N ASP A 109 -2.95 21.71 -7.73
CA ASP A 109 -4.19 20.96 -7.99
C ASP A 109 -5.25 21.88 -8.63
N GLU A 110 -5.92 21.39 -9.66
CA GLU A 110 -7.12 22.02 -10.23
C GLU A 110 -8.33 21.65 -9.35
N VAL A 111 -8.59 22.48 -8.33
CA VAL A 111 -9.59 22.21 -7.30
C VAL A 111 -10.98 22.07 -7.92
N GLY A 112 -11.65 20.94 -7.64
CA GLY A 112 -12.99 20.64 -8.16
C GLY A 112 -13.03 20.14 -9.60
N ALA A 113 -11.87 19.93 -10.24
CA ALA A 113 -11.82 19.33 -11.57
C ALA A 113 -12.38 17.90 -11.56
N THR A 114 -13.26 17.61 -12.52
CA THR A 114 -13.77 16.28 -12.80
C THR A 114 -13.33 15.82 -14.20
N SER A 115 -13.21 14.51 -14.38
CA SER A 115 -12.88 13.90 -15.67
C SER A 115 -14.18 13.57 -16.41
N PRO A 116 -14.39 14.01 -17.67
CA PRO A 116 -13.47 14.82 -18.49
C PRO A 116 -13.41 16.31 -18.07
N PHE A 117 -12.23 16.91 -18.14
CA PHE A 117 -12.00 18.34 -17.85
C PHE A 117 -11.84 19.15 -19.13
N SER A 118 -12.64 20.21 -19.29
CA SER A 118 -12.53 21.10 -20.45
C SER A 118 -11.37 22.08 -20.31
N VAL A 119 -10.47 22.10 -21.29
CA VAL A 119 -9.35 23.03 -21.34
C VAL A 119 -9.77 24.27 -22.10
N ASN A 120 -9.85 25.41 -21.39
CA ASN A 120 -10.09 26.69 -22.03
C ASN A 120 -8.78 27.21 -22.65
N THR A 121 -8.70 27.16 -23.98
CA THR A 121 -7.55 27.65 -24.76
C THR A 121 -7.71 29.10 -25.22
N ALA A 122 -8.86 29.74 -24.98
CA ALA A 122 -9.12 31.11 -25.40
C ALA A 122 -8.45 32.10 -24.43
N GLY A 123 -7.42 32.81 -24.92
CA GLY A 123 -6.76 33.90 -24.21
C GLY A 123 -5.88 33.51 -23.01
N SER A 124 -5.63 32.22 -22.76
CA SER A 124 -4.79 31.76 -21.64
C SER A 124 -3.32 31.63 -22.03
N PRO A 125 -2.36 31.94 -21.13
CA PRO A 125 -0.98 31.55 -21.30
C PRO A 125 -0.88 30.02 -21.39
N THR A 126 0.14 29.52 -22.08
CA THR A 126 0.42 28.07 -22.20
C THR A 126 0.28 27.38 -20.85
N LYS A 127 -0.62 26.39 -20.76
CA LYS A 127 -0.81 25.55 -19.57
C LYS A 127 -0.34 24.13 -19.85
N PHE A 128 0.33 23.56 -18.86
CA PHE A 128 0.78 22.17 -18.82
C PHE A 128 -0.02 21.43 -17.77
N TYR A 129 -0.44 20.20 -18.08
CA TYR A 129 -1.25 19.38 -17.19
C TYR A 129 -0.54 18.07 -16.89
N ARG A 130 -0.73 17.58 -15.66
CA ARG A 130 -0.31 16.24 -15.24
C ARG A 130 -1.31 15.67 -14.25
N THR A 131 -1.24 14.36 -14.03
CA THR A 131 -2.04 13.68 -13.02
C THR A 131 -1.15 13.12 -11.93
N ARG A 132 -1.60 13.26 -10.68
CA ARG A 132 -0.99 12.60 -9.52
C ARG A 132 -1.94 11.59 -8.92
N ARG A 133 -1.36 10.65 -8.16
CA ARG A 133 -2.15 9.74 -7.31
C ARG A 133 -2.92 10.49 -6.23
#